data_AF-A0A969KYS1-F1
#
_entry.id   AF-A0A969KYS1-F1
#
_cell.length_a   1.000
_cell.length_b   1.000
_cell.length_c   1.000
_cell.angle_alpha   90.00
_cell.angle_beta   90.00
_cell.angle_gamma   90.00
#
_symmetry.space_group_name_H-M   'P 1'
#
loop_
_entity.id
_entity.type
_entity.pdbx_description
1 polymer ?
#
loop_
_entity_poly.entity_id
_entity_poly.type
_entity_poly.pdbx_seq_one_letter_code
_entity_poly.pdbx_strand_id
1 'polypeptide(L)' 'MNGWTFPADLAAVREAINPRDVILFHGNINLDKLNFGEKMMIQSVKATVGDYRDWLVIRTWASMINLES' A
#
# COMPACT_ATOMS: atom_id res chain seq x y z
N MET A 1 8.66 -4.11 11.56
CA MET A 1 7.24 -3.81 11.29
C MET A 1 6.55 -5.14 11.03
N ASN A 2 5.57 -5.53 11.84
CA ASN A 2 4.96 -6.88 11.83
C ASN A 2 4.04 -7.13 10.62
N GLY A 3 4.58 -7.16 9.40
CA GLY A 3 3.87 -7.71 8.22
C GLY A 3 2.44 -7.22 8.03
N TRP A 4 2.14 -5.96 8.40
CA TRP A 4 0.78 -5.44 8.36
C TRP A 4 0.39 -5.18 6.90
N THR A 5 -0.49 -6.02 6.38
CA THR A 5 -0.99 -5.94 4.99
C THR A 5 -2.47 -5.58 4.91
N PHE A 6 -3.20 -5.56 6.04
CA PHE A 6 -4.64 -5.33 6.06
C PHE A 6 -5.08 -4.42 7.23
N PRO A 7 -5.89 -3.37 6.98
CA PRO A 7 -6.38 -2.48 8.03
C PRO A 7 -7.26 -3.19 9.08
N ALA A 8 -6.99 -2.94 10.36
CA ALA A 8 -7.66 -3.63 11.47
C ALA A 8 -9.15 -3.26 11.57
N ASP A 9 -9.50 -2.02 11.23
CA ASP A 9 -10.86 -1.50 11.12
C ASP A 9 -11.69 -2.21 10.03
N LEU A 10 -11.03 -2.87 9.08
CA LEU A 10 -11.67 -3.62 8.01
C LEU A 10 -11.70 -5.14 8.25
N ALA A 11 -11.42 -5.61 9.47
CA ALA A 11 -11.39 -7.04 9.79
C ALA A 11 -12.68 -7.79 9.41
N ALA A 12 -13.85 -7.20 9.70
CA ALA A 12 -15.15 -7.78 9.35
C ALA A 12 -15.33 -7.91 7.81
N VAL A 13 -14.82 -6.94 7.04
CA VAL A 13 -14.86 -6.99 5.58
C VAL A 13 -13.97 -8.11 5.06
N ARG A 14 -12.74 -8.24 5.61
CA ARG A 14 -11.81 -9.33 5.26
C ARG A 14 -12.46 -10.70 5.46
N GLU A 15 -13.11 -10.89 6.60
CA GLU A 15 -13.78 -12.16 6.91
C GLU A 15 -14.98 -12.44 6.01
N ALA A 16 -15.76 -11.39 5.68
CA ALA A 16 -16.93 -11.54 4.81
C ALA A 16 -16.58 -11.87 3.36
N ILE A 17 -15.53 -11.26 2.80
CA ILE A 17 -15.16 -11.47 1.38
C ILE A 17 -14.13 -12.59 1.19
N ASN A 18 -13.42 -12.96 2.25
CA ASN A 18 -12.32 -13.94 2.27
C ASN A 18 -11.39 -13.79 1.04
N PRO A 19 -10.62 -12.68 0.96
CA PRO A 19 -9.87 -12.34 -0.24
C PRO A 19 -8.86 -13.44 -0.58
N ARG A 20 -8.71 -13.72 -1.89
CA ARG A 20 -7.77 -14.74 -2.38
C ARG A 20 -6.32 -14.45 -1.98
N ASP A 21 -5.93 -13.17 -2.05
CA ASP A 21 -4.60 -12.72 -1.63
C ASP A 21 -4.62 -11.22 -1.23
N VAL A 22 -3.64 -10.79 -0.42
CA VAL A 22 -3.47 -9.42 0.06
C VAL A 22 -2.00 -9.03 0.06
N ILE A 23 -1.66 -7.94 -0.64
CA ILE A 23 -0.30 -7.39 -0.68
C ILE A 23 -0.30 -5.87 -0.50
N LEU A 24 0.74 -5.35 0.17
CA LEU A 24 0.97 -3.92 0.34
C LEU A 24 2.03 -3.43 -0.67
N PHE A 25 1.64 -2.49 -1.54
CA PHE A 25 2.57 -1.83 -2.47
C PHE A 25 3.04 -0.49 -1.90
N HIS A 26 4.25 -0.47 -1.35
CA HIS A 26 4.92 0.76 -0.93
C HIS A 26 5.43 1.58 -2.11
N GLY A 27 5.67 2.87 -1.90
CA GLY A 27 6.30 3.74 -2.90
C GLY A 27 5.48 4.99 -3.25
N ASN A 28 4.28 5.17 -2.68
CA ASN A 28 3.52 6.41 -2.85
C ASN A 28 3.64 7.30 -1.62
N ILE A 29 4.18 8.50 -1.79
CA ILE A 29 4.24 9.53 -0.77
C ILE A 29 3.25 10.64 -1.16
N ASN A 30 2.17 10.78 -0.38
CA ASN A 30 1.18 11.84 -0.57
C ASN A 30 1.25 12.83 0.59
N LEU A 31 1.79 14.02 0.33
CA LEU A 31 1.96 15.08 1.34
C LEU A 31 0.64 15.53 1.96
N ASP A 32 -0.48 15.52 1.22
CA ASP A 32 -1.78 15.97 1.74
C ASP A 32 -2.32 15.06 2.84
N LYS A 33 -1.84 13.81 2.88
CA LYS A 33 -2.19 12.82 3.90
C LYS A 33 -1.24 12.78 5.09
N LEU A 34 -0.13 13.53 5.04
CA LEU A 34 0.86 13.56 6.11
C LEU A 34 0.57 14.67 7.12
N ASN A 35 0.86 14.40 8.39
CA ASN A 35 0.86 15.40 9.43
C ASN A 35 2.10 16.32 9.33
N PHE A 36 2.14 17.39 10.14
CA PHE A 36 3.23 18.37 10.10
C PHE A 36 4.61 17.75 10.38
N GLY A 37 4.70 16.84 11.35
CA GLY A 37 5.97 16.18 11.70
C GLY A 37 6.49 15.28 10.57
N GLU A 38 5.61 14.49 9.96
CA GLU A 38 5.95 13.64 8.81
C GLU A 38 6.40 14.48 7.61
N LYS A 39 5.73 15.61 7.33
CA LYS A 39 6.14 16.56 6.29
C LYS A 39 7.55 17.11 6.54
N MET A 40 7.87 17.48 7.79
CA MET A 40 9.20 17.97 8.16
C MET A 40 10.28 16.89 7.96
N MET A 41 9.99 15.62 8.27
CA MET A 41 10.93 14.52 8.03
C MET A 41 11.22 14.34 6.54
N ILE A 42 10.18 14.29 5.69
CA ILE A 42 10.29 14.19 4.22
C ILE A 42 11.16 15.31 3.66
N GLN A 43 10.92 16.55 4.10
CA GLN A 43 11.71 17.71 3.68
C GLN A 43 13.17 17.63 4.16
N SER A 44 13.39 17.19 5.40
CA SER A 44 14.73 17.07 6.00
C SER A 44 15.61 16.07 5.25
N VAL A 45 15.04 14.94 4.82
CA VAL A 45 15.77 13.93 4.04
C VAL A 45 15.80 14.25 2.54
N LYS A 46 15.23 15.39 2.11
CA LYS A 46 15.06 15.79 0.71
C LYS A 46 14.45 14.66 -0.15
N ALA A 47 13.51 13.91 0.44
CA ALA A 47 12.88 12.81 -0.26
C ALA A 47 12.06 13.34 -1.44
N THR A 48 12.18 12.65 -2.57
CA THR A 48 11.34 12.92 -3.73
C THR A 48 9.91 12.45 -3.45
N VAL A 49 8.93 13.31 -3.71
CA VAL A 49 7.52 13.05 -3.47
C VAL A 49 6.86 12.60 -4.76
N GLY A 50 6.08 11.53 -4.70
CA GLY A 50 5.40 10.98 -5.86
C GLY A 50 5.03 9.51 -5.67
N ASP A 51 4.58 8.91 -6.77
CA ASP A 51 4.26 7.49 -6.85
C ASP A 51 5.38 6.71 -7.54
N TYR A 52 6.13 5.95 -6.75
CA TYR A 52 7.24 5.10 -7.17
C TYR A 52 6.87 3.62 -7.15
N ARG A 53 5.58 3.29 -7.03
CA ARG A 53 5.14 1.90 -7.07
C ARG A 53 5.49 1.28 -8.42
N ASP A 54 6.01 0.05 -8.39
CA ASP A 54 6.26 -0.71 -9.61
C ASP A 54 4.93 -1.22 -10.19
N TRP A 55 4.46 -0.53 -11.23
CA TRP A 55 3.23 -0.87 -11.90
C TRP A 55 3.27 -2.21 -12.62
N LEU A 56 4.44 -2.69 -13.04
CA LEU A 56 4.58 -4.03 -13.61
C LEU A 56 4.29 -5.08 -12.53
N VAL A 57 4.86 -4.92 -11.33
CA VAL A 57 4.61 -5.82 -10.19
C VAL A 57 3.12 -5.81 -9.81
N ILE A 58 2.49 -4.65 -9.73
CA ILE A 58 1.04 -4.53 -9.42
C ILE A 58 0.19 -5.29 -10.46
N ARG A 59 0.47 -5.08 -11.75
CA ARG A 59 -0.29 -5.74 -12.83
C ARG A 59 -0.09 -7.25 -12.84
N THR A 60 1.14 -7.71 -12.61
CA THR A 60 1.44 -9.14 -12.54
C THR A 60 0.70 -9.80 -11.39
N TRP A 61 0.73 -9.20 -10.19
CA TRP A 61 -0.01 -9.69 -9.04
C TRP A 61 -1.53 -9.74 -9.31
N ALA A 62 -2.10 -8.67 -9.86
CA ALA A 62 -3.52 -8.63 -10.21
C ALA A 62 -3.89 -9.73 -11.24
N SER A 63 -3.00 -10.02 -12.19
CA SER A 63 -3.20 -11.08 -13.18
C SER A 63 -3.15 -12.48 -12.55
N MET A 64 -2.25 -12.70 -11.59
CA MET A 64 -2.15 -13.98 -10.85
C MET A 64 -3.46 -14.31 -10.11
N ILE A 65 -4.08 -13.32 -9.45
CA ILE A 65 -5.37 -13.52 -8.77
C ILE A 65 -6.47 -13.95 -9.74
N ASN A 66 -6.45 -13.42 -10.97
CA ASN A 66 -7.48 -13.69 -11.97
C ASN A 66 -7.28 -15.07 -12.64
N LEU A 67 -6.03 -15.52 -12.77
CA LEU A 67 -5.66 -16.78 -13.43
C LEU A 67 -5.94 -18.05 -12.60
N GLU A 68 -6.20 -17.94 -11.30
CA GLU A 68 -6.59 -19.06 -10.42
C GLU A 68 -8.11 -19.33 -10.41
N SER A 69 -8.83 -18.97 -11.48
CA SER A 69 -10.30 -19.08 -11.57
C SER A 69 -10.79 -20.34 -12.27
#